data_AF-A0A8T1N2R5-F1
#
_entry.id   AF-A0A8T1N2R5-F1
#
_cell.length_a   1.000
_cell.length_b   1.000
_cell.length_c   1.000
_cell.angle_alpha   90.00
_cell.angle_beta   90.00
_cell.angle_gamma   90.00
#
_symmetry.space_group_name_H-M   'P 1'
#
loop_
_entity.id
_entity.type
_entity.pdbx_description
1 polymer ?
#
loop_
_entity_poly.entity_id
_entity_poly.type
_entity_poly.pdbx_seq_one_letter_code
_entity_poly.pdbx_strand_id
1 'polypeptide(L)'
;MRSTRYNLTLLLVMVLISAVLVSKLSFAAFVSIDCGASDPYTDENKITWAGDDGYVQSGESQQVDQLYSEDHVLSTLRVFPTSGNSNCYTIGGLQKAERVLVRATFLYGNYDGQNSPPTFDLYFDGNLWITMTLSDYTENTYVFTEAIYIVSGTATSICLAQTMPNQIPFISSLELRSLGPDMYSHVGAKYFLSTTNRATFANQSVRYPDDPYDRLWTNYGADGQSAEILTSDAAIDVSTAEDQPPQAVLKNAYATTSTSLDPTLDTKLPAGELGNVYVIMYFSEVTRLDSTQTRSIQIYIDNNPYLDPIIPPYGSVLEVSITNVVASPSTSFSVQATPNSTLPPLLNAYEVYTIIPYGRTGKEYVDNGTSPPLSKTPPSPKYSPPTPVESDLPPPPPSKSTLSPLANYSPPPPPADLNETPPPPPTFQDETPLLSGNEKIHIDKLLIILVAVIQIFLVVP
;
A
#
# COMPACT_ATOMS: atom_id res chain seq x y z
N MET A 1 41.59 8.10 37.63
CA MET A 1 40.87 9.33 37.20
C MET A 1 40.90 9.58 35.68
N ARG A 2 41.98 9.24 34.95
CA ARG A 2 42.05 9.46 33.48
C ARG A 2 41.14 8.53 32.67
N SER A 3 41.11 7.24 32.99
CA SER A 3 40.28 6.21 32.30
C SER A 3 38.76 6.46 32.40
N THR A 4 38.28 6.95 33.56
CA THR A 4 36.86 7.27 33.76
C THR A 4 36.37 8.42 32.88
N ARG A 5 37.25 9.36 32.51
CA ARG A 5 36.91 10.48 31.62
C ARG A 5 36.72 10.03 30.17
N TYR A 6 37.54 9.10 29.67
CA TYR A 6 37.42 8.56 28.32
C TYR A 6 36.11 7.80 28.09
N ASN A 7 35.68 7.00 29.09
CA ASN A 7 34.42 6.27 29.00
C ASN A 7 33.19 7.19 28.98
N LEU A 8 33.24 8.31 29.72
CA LEU A 8 32.15 9.28 29.73
C LEU A 8 32.05 10.05 28.39
N THR A 9 33.18 10.41 27.80
CA THR A 9 33.21 11.09 26.49
C THR A 9 32.73 10.16 25.37
N LEU A 10 33.13 8.88 25.38
CA LEU A 10 32.66 7.91 24.39
C LEU A 10 31.15 7.66 24.50
N LEU A 11 30.62 7.55 25.72
CA LEU A 11 29.18 7.41 25.96
C LEU A 11 28.42 8.64 25.44
N LEU A 12 28.92 9.85 25.70
CA LEU A 12 28.32 11.10 25.22
C LEU A 12 28.32 11.19 23.69
N VAL A 13 29.41 10.76 23.05
CA VAL A 13 29.50 10.70 21.58
C VAL A 13 28.55 9.66 21.02
N MET A 14 28.41 8.48 21.64
CA MET A 14 27.44 7.47 21.23
C MET A 14 26.00 7.95 21.42
N VAL A 15 25.69 8.66 22.52
CA VAL A 15 24.38 9.31 22.76
C VAL A 15 24.12 10.42 21.76
N LEU A 16 25.12 11.22 21.39
CA LEU A 16 24.98 12.25 20.36
C LEU A 16 24.84 11.64 18.97
N ILE A 17 25.56 10.57 18.65
CA ILE A 17 25.42 9.86 17.36
C ILE A 17 24.07 9.17 17.29
N SER A 18 23.59 8.53 18.36
CA SER A 18 22.24 7.97 18.41
C SER A 18 21.18 9.06 18.41
N ALA A 19 21.37 10.21 19.07
CA ALA A 19 20.50 11.38 18.94
C ALA A 19 20.51 11.96 17.52
N VAL A 20 21.66 11.92 16.81
CA VAL A 20 21.79 12.38 15.42
C VAL A 20 21.20 11.38 14.42
N LEU A 21 21.31 10.07 14.68
CA LEU A 21 20.63 9.01 13.91
C LEU A 21 19.12 9.02 14.16
N VAL A 22 18.69 9.30 15.39
CA VAL A 22 17.27 9.50 15.77
C VAL A 22 16.76 10.86 15.25
N SER A 23 17.64 11.85 15.07
CA SER A 23 17.29 13.16 14.50
C SER A 23 17.31 13.22 12.98
N LYS A 24 17.28 12.08 12.27
CA LYS A 24 16.43 12.06 11.09
C LYS A 24 14.97 12.06 11.57
N LEU A 25 14.54 13.18 12.18
CA LEU A 25 13.14 13.56 12.15
C LEU A 25 12.83 13.78 10.68
N SER A 26 12.45 12.72 9.99
CA SER A 26 11.44 12.85 8.97
C SER A 26 10.27 13.48 9.71
N PHE A 27 10.09 14.80 9.58
CA PHE A 27 8.81 15.42 9.90
C PHE A 27 7.84 14.94 8.82
N ALA A 28 7.51 13.64 8.86
CA ALA A 28 6.42 13.09 8.08
C ALA A 28 5.19 13.89 8.48
N ALA A 29 4.63 14.62 7.52
CA ALA A 29 3.48 15.44 7.76
C ALA A 29 2.30 14.53 8.13
N PHE A 30 1.73 14.79 9.30
CA PHE A 30 0.54 14.13 9.81
C PHE A 30 -0.39 15.23 10.29
N VAL A 31 -1.17 15.77 9.35
CA VAL A 31 -1.98 16.97 9.56
C VAL A 31 -3.45 16.60 9.48
N SER A 32 -4.23 16.92 10.50
CA SER A 32 -5.68 16.71 10.53
C SER A 32 -6.36 18.01 10.91
N ILE A 33 -7.24 18.48 10.05
CA ILE A 33 -7.88 19.78 10.15
C ILE A 33 -9.40 19.57 10.28
N ASP A 34 -9.96 20.06 11.38
CA ASP A 34 -11.39 20.13 11.64
C ASP A 34 -11.91 21.47 11.10
N CYS A 35 -12.64 21.43 9.99
CA CYS A 35 -12.97 22.63 9.22
C CYS A 35 -14.16 23.36 9.85
N GLY A 36 -14.01 24.65 10.10
CA GLY A 36 -14.95 25.49 10.86
C GLY A 36 -14.71 25.45 12.38
N ALA A 37 -13.89 24.54 12.90
CA ALA A 37 -13.49 24.56 14.29
C ALA A 37 -12.31 25.52 14.53
N SER A 38 -12.20 26.03 15.77
CA SER A 38 -11.05 26.84 16.21
C SER A 38 -10.15 26.10 17.19
N ASP A 39 -10.74 25.39 18.16
CA ASP A 39 -9.99 24.76 19.24
C ASP A 39 -9.47 23.36 18.84
N PRO A 40 -8.20 23.04 19.12
CA PRO A 40 -7.66 21.72 18.85
C PRO A 40 -8.12 20.68 19.87
N TYR A 41 -8.17 19.41 19.46
CA TYR A 41 -8.46 18.27 20.33
C TYR A 41 -7.74 17.01 19.85
N THR A 42 -7.78 15.96 20.65
CA THR A 42 -7.29 14.64 20.27
C THR A 42 -8.43 13.63 20.37
N ASP A 43 -8.66 12.88 19.29
CA ASP A 43 -9.73 11.91 19.21
C ASP A 43 -9.36 10.55 19.84
N GLU A 44 -10.29 9.60 19.76
CA GLU A 44 -10.09 8.24 20.25
C GLU A 44 -8.98 7.47 19.51
N ASN A 45 -8.77 7.78 18.23
CA ASN A 45 -7.71 7.25 17.39
C ASN A 45 -6.33 7.84 17.73
N LYS A 46 -6.23 8.77 18.68
CA LYS A 46 -5.01 9.51 19.04
C LYS A 46 -4.54 10.46 17.94
N ILE A 47 -5.44 10.86 17.05
CA ILE A 47 -5.19 11.88 16.04
C ILE A 47 -5.44 13.23 16.69
N THR A 48 -4.47 14.13 16.56
CA THR A 48 -4.64 15.52 16.97
C THR A 48 -5.25 16.31 15.82
N TRP A 49 -6.44 16.84 16.05
CA TRP A 49 -7.18 17.70 15.14
C TRP A 49 -6.89 19.16 15.49
N ALA A 50 -6.54 19.95 14.49
CA ALA A 50 -6.39 21.40 14.60
C ALA A 50 -7.61 22.09 13.98
N GLY A 51 -7.98 23.26 14.52
CA GLY A 51 -8.89 24.17 13.82
C GLY A 51 -8.27 24.68 12.51
N ASP A 52 -9.11 25.20 11.61
CA ASP A 52 -8.69 25.52 10.24
C ASP A 52 -8.18 26.95 10.01
N ASP A 53 -8.33 27.85 10.98
CA ASP A 53 -7.97 29.28 10.85
C ASP A 53 -6.51 29.51 10.41
N GLY A 54 -5.60 28.59 10.73
CA GLY A 54 -4.19 28.64 10.33
C GLY A 54 -3.91 28.18 8.89
N TYR A 55 -4.89 27.56 8.23
CA TYR A 55 -4.73 26.89 6.94
C TYR A 55 -5.51 27.56 5.81
N VAL A 56 -6.58 28.29 6.11
CA VAL A 56 -7.48 28.93 5.14
C VAL A 56 -7.73 30.41 5.47
N GLN A 57 -7.86 31.25 4.44
CA GLN A 57 -8.00 32.71 4.60
C GLN A 57 -9.42 33.23 4.34
N SER A 58 -10.29 32.40 3.77
CA SER A 58 -11.66 32.76 3.39
C SER A 58 -12.67 31.73 3.88
N GLY A 59 -13.95 32.00 3.62
CA GLY A 59 -15.04 31.13 4.00
C GLY A 59 -15.56 31.41 5.40
N GLU A 60 -16.69 30.81 5.72
CA GLU A 60 -17.44 31.01 6.95
C GLU A 60 -17.61 29.66 7.65
N SER A 61 -17.46 29.64 8.97
CA SER A 61 -17.79 28.45 9.77
C SER A 61 -19.30 28.32 9.88
N GLN A 62 -19.78 27.09 9.75
CA GLN A 62 -21.16 26.70 10.02
C GLN A 62 -21.18 25.51 10.98
N GLN A 63 -22.28 25.40 11.72
CA GLN A 63 -22.53 24.29 12.63
C GLN A 63 -23.44 23.27 11.94
N VAL A 64 -23.16 22.00 12.16
CA VAL A 64 -24.02 20.88 11.78
C VAL A 64 -24.81 20.46 13.02
N ASP A 65 -26.12 20.27 12.87
CA ASP A 65 -26.96 19.81 13.98
C ASP A 65 -26.53 18.41 14.43
N GLN A 66 -26.52 18.18 15.75
CA GLN A 66 -26.20 16.88 16.36
C GLN A 66 -27.15 15.77 15.92
N LEU A 67 -28.35 16.11 15.44
CA LEU A 67 -29.27 15.17 14.79
C LEU A 67 -28.63 14.46 13.58
N TYR A 68 -27.68 15.12 12.91
CA TYR A 68 -27.07 14.63 11.69
C TYR A 68 -25.72 13.94 11.92
N SER A 69 -24.96 14.33 12.93
CA SER A 69 -23.74 13.64 13.35
C SER A 69 -23.40 13.93 14.82
N GLU A 70 -22.99 12.88 15.54
CA GLU A 70 -22.40 12.99 16.88
C GLU A 70 -20.86 13.05 16.83
N ASP A 71 -20.26 12.79 15.67
CA ASP A 71 -18.81 12.89 15.49
C ASP A 71 -18.38 14.36 15.52
N HIS A 72 -17.43 14.67 16.41
CA HIS A 72 -16.93 16.03 16.63
C HIS A 72 -16.40 16.65 15.35
N VAL A 73 -15.65 15.90 14.55
CA VAL A 73 -15.03 16.41 13.30
C VAL A 73 -16.05 16.71 12.21
N LEU A 74 -17.29 16.24 12.38
CA LEU A 74 -18.40 16.47 11.47
C LEU A 74 -19.45 17.42 12.05
N SER A 75 -19.22 17.94 13.26
CA SER A 75 -20.11 18.91 13.92
C SER A 75 -19.95 20.34 13.37
N THR A 76 -18.85 20.59 12.67
CA THR A 76 -18.58 21.84 11.97
C THR A 76 -18.23 21.61 10.51
N LEU A 77 -18.45 22.65 9.71
CA LEU A 77 -17.95 22.72 8.35
C LEU A 77 -17.60 24.16 8.00
N ARG A 78 -16.72 24.34 7.02
CA ARG A 78 -16.44 25.65 6.42
C ARG A 78 -17.08 25.75 5.04
N VAL A 79 -17.80 26.84 4.80
CA VAL A 79 -18.47 27.14 3.53
C VAL A 79 -17.79 28.28 2.79
N PHE A 80 -17.86 28.25 1.46
CA PHE A 80 -17.25 29.25 0.59
C PHE A 80 -18.29 29.92 -0.31
N PRO A 81 -19.11 30.84 0.22
CA PRO A 81 -20.22 31.45 -0.53
C PRO A 81 -19.75 32.43 -1.61
N THR A 82 -18.52 32.95 -1.49
CA THR A 82 -17.95 33.89 -2.46
C THR A 82 -17.22 33.14 -3.57
N SER A 83 -17.56 33.44 -4.82
CA SER A 83 -16.85 32.94 -5.99
C SER A 83 -15.50 33.65 -6.13
N GLY A 84 -14.41 32.86 -6.15
CA GLY A 84 -13.06 33.39 -6.31
C GLY A 84 -11.97 32.34 -6.12
N ASN A 85 -10.74 32.66 -6.55
CA ASN A 85 -9.56 31.79 -6.47
C ASN A 85 -8.98 31.64 -5.04
N SER A 86 -9.68 32.10 -4.00
CA SER A 86 -9.17 32.21 -2.63
C SER A 86 -9.61 31.10 -1.69
N ASN A 87 -10.44 30.16 -2.14
CA ASN A 87 -11.02 29.11 -1.29
C ASN A 87 -10.08 27.90 -1.20
N CYS A 88 -8.87 28.14 -0.70
CA CYS A 88 -7.78 27.17 -0.68
C CYS A 88 -7.20 27.01 0.73
N TYR A 89 -7.08 25.76 1.16
CA TYR A 89 -6.24 25.36 2.28
C TYR A 89 -4.81 25.28 1.82
N THR A 90 -3.86 25.82 2.58
CA THR A 90 -2.42 25.67 2.33
C THR A 90 -1.77 24.90 3.45
N ILE A 91 -1.19 23.74 3.14
CA ILE A 91 -0.50 22.88 4.11
C ILE A 91 0.99 22.91 3.79
N GLY A 92 1.77 23.50 4.69
CA GLY A 92 3.24 23.57 4.59
C GLY A 92 3.96 22.47 5.36
N GLY A 93 5.30 22.56 5.40
CA GLY A 93 6.13 21.60 6.14
C GLY A 93 6.46 20.33 5.36
N LEU A 94 6.19 20.31 4.06
CA LEU A 94 6.45 19.17 3.18
C LEU A 94 7.86 19.23 2.60
N GLN A 95 8.34 18.07 2.13
CA GLN A 95 9.55 17.95 1.33
C GLN A 95 9.22 17.98 -0.15
N LYS A 96 10.14 18.53 -0.94
CA LYS A 96 9.99 18.51 -2.40
C LYS A 96 9.99 17.07 -2.91
N ALA A 97 9.07 16.76 -3.83
CA ALA A 97 8.85 15.43 -4.37
C ALA A 97 8.43 14.38 -3.32
N GLU A 98 7.87 14.84 -2.20
CA GLU A 98 7.24 13.97 -1.22
C GLU A 98 5.93 13.41 -1.76
N ARG A 99 5.69 12.13 -1.51
CA ARG A 99 4.43 11.49 -1.82
C ARG A 99 3.50 11.64 -0.63
N VAL A 100 2.29 12.16 -0.87
CA VAL A 100 1.30 12.41 0.17
C VAL A 100 -0.02 11.75 -0.18
N LEU A 101 -0.75 11.30 0.83
CA LEU A 101 -2.17 11.04 0.78
C LEU A 101 -2.90 12.27 1.32
N VAL A 102 -3.88 12.75 0.58
CA VAL A 102 -4.81 13.79 1.05
C VAL A 102 -6.23 13.22 1.05
N ARG A 103 -6.94 13.43 2.15
CA ARG A 103 -8.35 13.05 2.30
C ARG A 103 -9.18 14.27 2.63
N ALA A 104 -10.26 14.49 1.88
CA ALA A 104 -11.25 15.52 2.18
C ALA A 104 -12.60 14.86 2.49
N THR A 105 -13.23 15.29 3.58
CA THR A 105 -14.52 14.74 4.06
C THR A 105 -15.59 15.82 4.05
N PHE A 106 -16.81 15.42 3.70
CA PHE A 106 -17.96 16.29 3.49
C PHE A 106 -19.20 15.67 4.15
N LEU A 107 -19.73 16.33 5.17
CA LEU A 107 -21.08 16.12 5.68
C LEU A 107 -21.87 17.41 5.45
N TYR A 108 -22.92 17.36 4.62
CA TYR A 108 -23.75 18.55 4.37
C TYR A 108 -24.57 18.93 5.60
N GLY A 109 -25.15 17.95 6.31
CA GLY A 109 -25.81 18.21 7.59
C GLY A 109 -26.96 19.22 7.52
N ASN A 110 -27.50 19.47 6.32
CA ASN A 110 -28.51 20.50 6.05
C ASN A 110 -28.23 21.85 6.76
N TYR A 111 -26.95 22.26 6.81
CA TYR A 111 -26.49 23.39 7.63
C TYR A 111 -27.20 24.72 7.29
N ASP A 112 -27.69 24.87 6.06
CA ASP A 112 -28.38 26.06 5.55
C ASP A 112 -29.92 25.92 5.51
N GLY A 113 -30.46 24.77 5.92
CA GLY A 113 -31.89 24.48 5.92
C GLY A 113 -32.53 24.30 4.54
N GLN A 114 -31.75 24.17 3.46
CA GLN A 114 -32.28 24.08 2.08
C GLN A 114 -32.52 22.64 1.61
N ASN A 115 -31.96 21.65 2.30
CA ASN A 115 -31.95 20.25 1.91
C ASN A 115 -31.57 20.03 0.44
N SER A 116 -30.54 20.75 -0.01
CA SER A 116 -30.09 20.73 -1.40
C SER A 116 -28.56 20.74 -1.44
N PRO A 117 -27.90 19.59 -1.17
CA PRO A 117 -26.45 19.48 -1.21
C PRO A 117 -25.87 19.96 -2.56
N PRO A 118 -24.76 20.72 -2.54
CA PRO A 118 -24.19 21.34 -3.74
C PRO A 118 -23.31 20.39 -4.57
N THR A 119 -23.01 20.82 -5.79
CA THR A 119 -21.99 20.26 -6.69
C THR A 119 -20.86 21.27 -6.90
N PHE A 120 -19.62 20.87 -6.68
CA PHE A 120 -18.45 21.74 -6.81
C PHE A 120 -17.19 20.93 -7.14
N ASP A 121 -16.13 21.62 -7.58
CA ASP A 121 -14.87 20.98 -7.92
C ASP A 121 -13.86 21.09 -6.78
N LEU A 122 -13.08 20.03 -6.60
CA LEU A 122 -11.88 20.01 -5.77
C LEU A 122 -10.64 20.09 -6.65
N TYR A 123 -9.65 20.84 -6.19
CA TYR A 123 -8.34 20.94 -6.82
C TYR A 123 -7.24 20.70 -5.80
N PHE A 124 -6.16 20.04 -6.21
CA PHE A 124 -4.89 20.07 -5.49
C PHE A 124 -3.82 20.73 -6.37
N ASP A 125 -3.09 21.71 -5.86
CA ASP A 125 -2.04 22.43 -6.59
C ASP A 125 -2.48 22.94 -7.98
N GLY A 126 -3.74 23.36 -8.08
CA GLY A 126 -4.36 23.83 -9.34
C GLY A 126 -4.76 22.73 -10.33
N ASN A 127 -4.57 21.45 -10.00
CA ASN A 127 -5.03 20.31 -10.80
C ASN A 127 -6.41 19.86 -10.34
N LEU A 128 -7.32 19.60 -11.28
CA LEU A 128 -8.64 19.05 -10.96
C LEU A 128 -8.46 17.69 -10.30
N TRP A 129 -8.91 17.58 -9.06
CA TRP A 129 -8.96 16.34 -8.31
C TRP A 129 -10.21 15.56 -8.69
N ILE A 130 -11.38 16.14 -8.41
CA ILE A 130 -12.69 15.52 -8.63
C ILE A 130 -13.80 16.57 -8.60
N THR A 131 -14.88 16.34 -9.36
CA THR A 131 -16.15 17.05 -9.18
C THR A 131 -16.99 16.32 -8.14
N MET A 132 -17.23 16.97 -7.01
CA MET A 132 -18.09 16.47 -5.94
C MET A 132 -19.55 16.71 -6.31
N THR A 133 -20.33 15.66 -6.47
CA THR A 133 -21.79 15.72 -6.65
C THR A 133 -22.45 15.16 -5.41
N LEU A 134 -22.95 16.02 -4.53
CA LEU A 134 -23.45 15.61 -3.21
C LEU A 134 -24.96 15.38 -3.16
N SER A 135 -25.67 15.61 -4.26
CA SER A 135 -27.14 15.51 -4.36
C SER A 135 -27.69 14.11 -4.06
N ASP A 136 -26.86 13.08 -4.20
CA ASP A 136 -27.27 11.68 -4.02
C ASP A 136 -27.16 11.21 -2.56
N TYR A 137 -26.63 12.06 -1.68
CA TYR A 137 -26.40 11.74 -0.27
C TYR A 137 -27.41 12.44 0.63
N THR A 138 -27.86 11.73 1.66
CA THR A 138 -28.76 12.31 2.67
C THR A 138 -28.00 13.24 3.60
N GLU A 139 -28.74 14.10 4.30
CA GLU A 139 -28.23 15.04 5.31
C GLU A 139 -27.35 14.41 6.41
N ASN A 140 -27.51 13.10 6.72
CA ASN A 140 -26.70 12.38 7.72
C ASN A 140 -25.57 11.55 7.11
N THR A 141 -25.40 11.56 5.78
CA THR A 141 -24.37 10.75 5.11
C THR A 141 -23.16 11.63 4.83
N TYR A 142 -22.03 11.31 5.44
CA TYR A 142 -20.76 11.89 5.05
C TYR A 142 -20.15 11.13 3.88
N VAL A 143 -19.36 11.83 3.08
CA VAL A 143 -18.55 11.25 2.01
C VAL A 143 -17.13 11.73 2.13
N PHE A 144 -16.17 10.90 1.73
CA PHE A 144 -14.79 11.31 1.64
C PHE A 144 -14.20 10.91 0.29
N THR A 145 -13.15 11.62 -0.13
CA THR A 145 -12.34 11.28 -1.29
C THR A 145 -10.87 11.34 -0.90
N GLU A 146 -10.07 10.46 -1.48
CA GLU A 146 -8.62 10.38 -1.26
C GLU A 146 -7.87 10.52 -2.57
N ALA A 147 -6.79 11.31 -2.55
CA ALA A 147 -5.80 11.36 -3.62
C ALA A 147 -4.41 11.06 -3.07
N ILE A 148 -3.63 10.30 -3.84
CA ILE A 148 -2.21 10.11 -3.61
C ILE A 148 -1.44 10.75 -4.76
N TYR A 149 -0.56 11.68 -4.43
CA TYR A 149 0.20 12.44 -5.42
C TYR A 149 1.56 12.89 -4.88
N ILE A 150 2.41 13.35 -5.78
CA ILE A 150 3.75 13.85 -5.45
C ILE A 150 3.70 15.38 -5.44
N VAL A 151 4.02 16.00 -4.30
CA VAL A 151 4.04 17.45 -4.18
C VAL A 151 5.25 18.06 -4.89
N SER A 152 5.03 19.18 -5.58
CA SER A 152 6.08 19.82 -6.38
C SER A 152 7.03 20.72 -5.57
N GLY A 153 6.59 21.16 -4.39
CA GLY A 153 7.28 22.11 -3.50
C GLY A 153 7.28 21.65 -2.04
N THR A 154 7.37 22.60 -1.11
CA THR A 154 7.38 22.35 0.34
C THR A 154 6.02 22.63 1.01
N ALA A 155 5.00 22.83 0.19
CA ALA A 155 3.62 23.02 0.59
C ALA A 155 2.72 22.49 -0.54
N THR A 156 1.49 22.14 -0.17
CA THR A 156 0.42 21.80 -1.10
C THR A 156 -0.81 22.66 -0.82
N SER A 157 -1.62 22.88 -1.85
CA SER A 157 -2.88 23.62 -1.76
C SER A 157 -4.06 22.75 -2.13
N ILE A 158 -5.13 22.79 -1.33
CA ILE A 158 -6.40 22.11 -1.61
C ILE A 158 -7.49 23.16 -1.74
N CYS A 159 -8.03 23.31 -2.95
CA CYS A 159 -8.96 24.38 -3.29
C CYS A 159 -10.35 23.84 -3.64
N LEU A 160 -11.37 24.61 -3.27
CA LEU A 160 -12.77 24.32 -3.54
C LEU A 160 -13.33 25.38 -4.51
N ALA A 161 -13.79 24.95 -5.68
CA ALA A 161 -14.28 25.85 -6.71
C ALA A 161 -15.77 25.64 -6.99
N GLN A 162 -16.54 26.72 -6.93
CA GLN A 162 -17.93 26.74 -7.33
C GLN A 162 -18.05 26.53 -8.85
N THR A 163 -18.86 25.55 -9.27
CA THR A 163 -19.08 25.23 -10.69
C THR A 163 -20.27 25.97 -11.28
N MET A 164 -21.29 26.25 -10.46
CA MET A 164 -22.52 26.96 -10.85
C MET A 164 -22.98 27.92 -9.76
N PRO A 165 -23.71 29.00 -10.10
CA PRO A 165 -24.31 29.89 -9.11
C PRO A 165 -25.14 29.12 -8.06
N ASN A 166 -25.04 29.53 -6.79
CA ASN A 166 -25.73 28.92 -5.65
C ASN A 166 -25.34 27.46 -5.33
N GLN A 167 -24.34 26.89 -5.99
CA GLN A 167 -23.72 25.63 -5.56
C GLN A 167 -22.52 25.97 -4.67
N ILE A 168 -22.78 26.20 -3.38
CA ILE A 168 -21.78 26.73 -2.43
C ILE A 168 -20.83 25.60 -2.00
N PRO A 169 -19.53 25.65 -2.31
CA PRO A 169 -18.59 24.63 -1.85
C PRO A 169 -18.44 24.66 -0.33
N PHE A 170 -18.24 23.48 0.26
CA PHE A 170 -17.99 23.33 1.69
C PHE A 170 -17.05 22.16 1.95
N ILE A 171 -16.49 22.08 3.16
CA ILE A 171 -15.65 20.97 3.63
C ILE A 171 -15.79 20.80 5.14
N SER A 172 -15.87 19.56 5.61
CA SER A 172 -15.98 19.23 7.04
C SER A 172 -14.62 18.89 7.64
N SER A 173 -13.78 18.15 6.93
CA SER A 173 -12.42 17.86 7.40
C SER A 173 -11.41 17.69 6.27
N LEU A 174 -10.15 17.97 6.57
CA LEU A 174 -9.03 17.80 5.64
C LEU A 174 -7.85 17.12 6.35
N GLU A 175 -7.40 15.99 5.82
CA GLU A 175 -6.29 15.23 6.36
C GLU A 175 -5.16 15.09 5.32
N LEU A 176 -3.91 15.21 5.75
CA LEU A 176 -2.72 14.97 4.95
C LEU A 176 -1.77 14.03 5.68
N ARG A 177 -1.27 13.02 4.96
CA ARG A 177 -0.31 12.04 5.45
C ARG A 177 0.85 11.92 4.48
N SER A 178 2.07 12.12 4.97
CA SER A 178 3.28 11.75 4.24
C SER A 178 3.37 10.23 4.12
N LEU A 179 3.64 9.75 2.92
CA LEU A 179 3.79 8.33 2.64
C LEU A 179 5.27 7.93 2.55
N GLY A 180 5.54 6.63 2.63
CA GLY A 180 6.86 6.08 2.39
C GLY A 180 7.37 6.46 0.99
N PRO A 181 8.68 6.70 0.80
CA PRO A 181 9.24 7.17 -0.47
C PRO A 181 9.04 6.18 -1.61
N ASP A 182 9.03 4.88 -1.29
CA ASP A 182 8.89 3.79 -2.27
C ASP A 182 7.43 3.34 -2.44
N MET A 183 6.49 3.84 -1.64
CA MET A 183 5.08 3.46 -1.79
C MET A 183 4.51 3.97 -3.12
N TYR A 184 3.69 3.14 -3.75
CA TYR A 184 2.96 3.40 -4.98
C TYR A 184 3.90 3.82 -6.12
N SER A 185 5.11 3.24 -6.17
CA SER A 185 6.21 3.65 -7.06
C SER A 185 5.91 3.45 -8.54
N HIS A 186 4.96 2.56 -8.84
CA HIS A 186 4.47 2.28 -10.19
C HIS A 186 3.78 3.46 -10.89
N VAL A 187 3.47 4.53 -10.14
CA VAL A 187 2.80 5.72 -10.68
C VAL A 187 3.78 6.90 -10.67
N GLY A 188 4.06 7.41 -11.87
CA GLY A 188 4.98 8.53 -12.07
C GLY A 188 4.38 9.89 -11.73
N ALA A 189 5.24 10.89 -11.49
CA ALA A 189 4.90 12.25 -11.05
C ALA A 189 4.06 13.12 -12.03
N LYS A 190 3.52 12.55 -13.11
CA LYS A 190 2.57 13.22 -14.01
C LYS A 190 1.12 12.81 -13.76
N TYR A 191 0.92 11.89 -12.82
CA TYR A 191 -0.36 11.29 -12.50
C TYR A 191 -0.57 11.35 -10.99
N PHE A 192 -1.83 11.32 -10.58
CA PHE A 192 -2.22 11.01 -9.22
C PHE A 192 -3.09 9.76 -9.20
N LEU A 193 -3.15 9.14 -8.04
CA LEU A 193 -4.08 8.06 -7.74
C LEU A 193 -5.30 8.66 -7.05
N SER A 194 -6.49 8.31 -7.52
CA SER A 194 -7.74 8.54 -6.80
C SER A 194 -8.24 7.20 -6.27
N THR A 195 -8.37 7.07 -4.95
CA THR A 195 -8.78 5.82 -4.29
C THR A 195 -10.24 5.54 -4.63
N THR A 196 -10.52 4.36 -5.19
CA THR A 196 -11.91 3.90 -5.39
C THR A 196 -12.31 2.89 -4.33
N ASN A 197 -11.38 2.03 -3.90
CA ASN A 197 -11.61 1.14 -2.78
C ASN A 197 -10.30 0.79 -2.05
N ARG A 198 -10.42 0.56 -0.74
CA ARG A 198 -9.38 -0.02 0.09
C ARG A 198 -10.06 -0.92 1.10
N ALA A 199 -9.88 -2.23 0.94
CA ALA A 199 -10.68 -3.25 1.61
C ALA A 199 -9.82 -4.10 2.54
N THR A 200 -10.37 -4.39 3.71
CA THR A 200 -9.83 -5.33 4.69
C THR A 200 -10.88 -6.36 5.04
N PHE A 201 -10.44 -7.57 5.38
CA PHE A 201 -11.31 -8.61 5.92
C PHE A 201 -11.15 -8.79 7.44
N ALA A 202 -10.45 -7.86 8.11
CA ALA A 202 -10.40 -7.76 9.57
C ALA A 202 -11.78 -7.51 10.16
N ASN A 203 -12.03 -7.86 11.42
CA ASN A 203 -13.35 -7.75 12.06
C ASN A 203 -13.93 -6.31 12.14
N GLN A 204 -13.10 -5.30 11.90
CA GLN A 204 -13.48 -3.89 11.90
C GLN A 204 -12.66 -3.14 10.84
N SER A 205 -13.13 -1.94 10.46
CA SER A 205 -12.33 -1.04 9.63
C SER A 205 -11.00 -0.70 10.33
N VAL A 206 -9.94 -0.56 9.54
CA VAL A 206 -8.59 -0.30 10.06
C VAL A 206 -8.14 1.08 9.60
N ARG A 207 -7.54 1.84 10.52
CA ARG A 207 -6.86 3.13 10.28
C ARG A 207 -5.80 3.34 11.35
N TYR A 208 -5.30 4.57 11.52
CA TYR A 208 -4.40 4.88 12.63
C TYR A 208 -5.03 4.55 14.01
N PRO A 209 -4.28 4.01 14.99
CA PRO A 209 -2.83 3.80 14.99
C PRO A 209 -2.35 2.48 14.37
N ASP A 210 -3.27 1.59 13.96
CA ASP A 210 -2.90 0.30 13.37
C ASP A 210 -2.29 0.45 11.96
N ASP A 211 -2.71 1.47 11.21
CA ASP A 211 -2.03 1.95 9.99
C ASP A 211 -1.27 3.26 10.29
N PRO A 212 0.09 3.24 10.32
CA PRO A 212 0.90 4.45 10.52
C PRO A 212 0.68 5.54 9.46
N TYR A 213 0.22 5.16 8.27
CA TYR A 213 -0.10 6.09 7.18
C TYR A 213 -1.56 6.55 7.22
N ASP A 214 -2.32 6.10 8.23
CA ASP A 214 -3.73 6.43 8.46
C ASP A 214 -4.62 6.28 7.22
N ARG A 215 -4.35 5.30 6.38
CA ARG A 215 -5.25 4.94 5.29
C ARG A 215 -6.52 4.34 5.88
N LEU A 216 -7.68 4.68 5.32
CA LEU A 216 -8.94 4.03 5.72
C LEU A 216 -9.07 2.71 4.96
N TRP A 217 -9.12 1.62 5.71
CA TRP A 217 -9.44 0.29 5.21
C TRP A 217 -10.86 -0.06 5.61
N THR A 218 -11.73 -0.20 4.61
CA THR A 218 -13.13 -0.56 4.80
C THR A 218 -13.25 -2.05 5.09
N ASN A 219 -13.89 -2.41 6.20
CA ASN A 219 -14.21 -3.81 6.47
C ASN A 219 -15.19 -4.37 5.43
N TYR A 220 -14.82 -5.51 4.87
CA TYR A 220 -15.70 -6.40 4.13
C TYR A 220 -15.88 -7.69 4.94
N GLY A 221 -17.11 -8.16 5.05
CA GLY A 221 -17.42 -9.46 5.63
C GLY A 221 -17.27 -10.60 4.62
N ALA A 222 -17.57 -11.81 5.06
CA ALA A 222 -17.80 -12.95 4.17
C ALA A 222 -19.26 -13.40 4.24
N ASP A 223 -19.77 -13.87 3.10
CA ASP A 223 -21.01 -14.65 3.07
C ASP A 223 -20.69 -16.07 3.53
N GLY A 224 -21.13 -16.44 4.75
CA GLY A 224 -20.84 -17.73 5.38
C GLY A 224 -21.25 -18.98 4.57
N GLN A 225 -22.00 -18.84 3.48
CA GLN A 225 -22.31 -19.95 2.57
C GLN A 225 -21.21 -20.21 1.55
N SER A 226 -20.60 -19.14 1.02
CA SER A 226 -19.64 -19.20 -0.09
C SER A 226 -18.21 -18.88 0.32
N ALA A 227 -18.03 -18.26 1.49
CA ALA A 227 -16.74 -17.88 2.04
C ALA A 227 -16.75 -17.77 3.56
N GLU A 228 -15.56 -17.76 4.13
CA GLU A 228 -15.30 -17.55 5.54
C GLU A 228 -14.14 -16.57 5.73
N ILE A 229 -14.08 -15.97 6.93
CA ILE A 229 -12.93 -15.18 7.36
C ILE A 229 -12.02 -16.07 8.19
N LEU A 230 -10.86 -16.38 7.65
CA LEU A 230 -9.80 -17.07 8.36
C LEU A 230 -8.95 -16.06 9.14
N THR A 231 -8.46 -16.45 10.31
CA THR A 231 -7.65 -15.59 11.19
C THR A 231 -6.29 -16.24 11.44
N SER A 232 -5.23 -15.43 11.39
CA SER A 232 -3.87 -15.80 11.73
C SER A 232 -3.51 -15.35 13.14
N ASP A 233 -2.97 -16.27 13.93
CA ASP A 233 -2.37 -15.96 15.24
C ASP A 233 -0.90 -15.52 15.13
N ALA A 234 -0.31 -15.63 13.93
CA ALA A 234 1.10 -15.34 13.72
C ALA A 234 1.38 -13.84 13.58
N ALA A 235 2.59 -13.44 13.97
CA ALA A 235 3.14 -12.18 13.50
C ALA A 235 3.39 -12.27 11.99
N ILE A 236 3.10 -11.19 11.25
CA ILE A 236 3.29 -11.12 9.81
C ILE A 236 4.31 -10.01 9.55
N ASP A 237 5.44 -10.37 8.97
CA ASP A 237 6.45 -9.43 8.53
C ASP A 237 5.95 -8.69 7.28
N VAL A 238 5.75 -7.38 7.41
CA VAL A 238 5.28 -6.50 6.33
C VAL A 238 6.41 -5.74 5.65
N SER A 239 7.66 -5.92 6.10
CA SER A 239 8.81 -5.15 5.59
C SER A 239 9.15 -5.42 4.12
N THR A 240 8.63 -6.52 3.57
CA THR A 240 8.83 -6.92 2.17
C THR A 240 7.81 -6.34 1.20
N ALA A 241 6.70 -5.78 1.69
CA ALA A 241 5.68 -5.14 0.86
C ALA A 241 6.07 -3.69 0.56
N GLU A 242 6.01 -3.29 -0.71
CA GLU A 242 6.32 -1.94 -1.17
C GLU A 242 5.36 -0.92 -0.54
N ASP A 243 4.07 -1.25 -0.54
CA ASP A 243 2.98 -0.38 -0.09
C ASP A 243 2.68 -0.50 1.40
N GLN A 244 3.54 -1.20 2.16
CA GLN A 244 3.55 -1.27 3.63
C GLN A 244 2.15 -1.39 4.25
N PRO A 245 1.35 -2.42 3.89
CA PRO A 245 0.04 -2.65 4.48
C PRO A 245 0.17 -2.86 6.00
N PRO A 246 -0.78 -2.38 6.82
CA PRO A 246 -0.74 -2.61 8.24
C PRO A 246 -0.92 -4.09 8.56
N GLN A 247 -0.20 -4.59 9.57
CA GLN A 247 -0.33 -5.99 9.99
C GLN A 247 -1.79 -6.36 10.36
N ALA A 248 -2.55 -5.40 10.90
CA ALA A 248 -3.95 -5.58 11.27
C ALA A 248 -4.84 -6.05 10.11
N VAL A 249 -4.59 -5.63 8.87
CA VAL A 249 -5.39 -6.08 7.71
C VAL A 249 -4.95 -7.44 7.19
N LEU A 250 -3.71 -7.85 7.48
CA LEU A 250 -3.17 -9.12 7.01
C LEU A 250 -3.51 -10.30 7.92
N LYS A 251 -3.88 -10.04 9.18
CA LYS A 251 -4.27 -11.08 10.15
C LYS A 251 -5.52 -11.84 9.75
N ASN A 252 -6.36 -11.25 8.91
CA ASN A 252 -7.59 -11.87 8.45
C ASN A 252 -7.52 -12.09 6.94
N ALA A 253 -8.13 -13.16 6.47
CA ALA A 253 -8.24 -13.43 5.05
C ALA A 253 -9.64 -13.91 4.70
N TYR A 254 -10.20 -13.35 3.64
CA TYR A 254 -11.34 -13.93 2.96
C TYR A 254 -10.89 -15.20 2.26
N ALA A 255 -11.48 -16.33 2.58
CA ALA A 255 -11.25 -17.59 1.89
C ALA A 255 -12.58 -18.18 1.44
N THR A 256 -12.66 -18.68 0.21
CA THR A 256 -13.88 -19.37 -0.21
C THR A 256 -13.99 -20.75 0.43
N THR A 257 -15.20 -21.30 0.50
CA THR A 257 -15.44 -22.62 1.08
C THR A 257 -15.03 -23.78 0.16
N SER A 258 -14.64 -23.49 -1.09
CA SER A 258 -14.28 -24.48 -2.10
C SER A 258 -13.28 -23.92 -3.12
N THR A 259 -12.42 -24.79 -3.66
CA THR A 259 -11.49 -24.46 -4.76
C THR A 259 -12.19 -24.12 -6.09
N SER A 260 -13.51 -24.34 -6.19
CA SER A 260 -14.30 -24.00 -7.38
C SER A 260 -15.06 -22.68 -7.25
N LEU A 261 -14.86 -21.95 -6.15
CA LEU A 261 -15.46 -20.64 -5.92
C LEU A 261 -14.40 -19.55 -6.08
N ASP A 262 -14.67 -18.65 -7.01
CA ASP A 262 -13.74 -17.63 -7.49
C ASP A 262 -14.20 -16.24 -7.05
N PRO A 263 -13.68 -15.69 -5.94
CA PRO A 263 -14.06 -14.36 -5.50
C PRO A 263 -13.57 -13.30 -6.47
N THR A 264 -14.42 -12.29 -6.68
CA THR A 264 -14.13 -11.10 -7.46
C THR A 264 -14.04 -9.90 -6.52
N LEU A 265 -13.08 -9.01 -6.77
CA LEU A 265 -12.94 -7.77 -6.01
C LEU A 265 -14.12 -6.83 -6.27
N ASP A 266 -14.64 -6.20 -5.22
CA ASP A 266 -15.49 -5.03 -5.36
C ASP A 266 -14.60 -3.82 -5.66
N THR A 267 -14.53 -3.42 -6.93
CA THR A 267 -13.58 -2.39 -7.38
C THR A 267 -14.05 -0.96 -7.12
N LYS A 268 -15.37 -0.77 -6.94
CA LYS A 268 -16.01 0.55 -6.82
C LYS A 268 -15.60 1.53 -7.93
N LEU A 269 -15.22 1.03 -9.12
CA LEU A 269 -14.84 1.90 -10.23
C LEU A 269 -16.03 2.78 -10.67
N PRO A 270 -15.79 4.04 -11.04
CA PRO A 270 -16.86 4.97 -11.41
C PRO A 270 -17.60 4.51 -12.67
N ALA A 271 -18.93 4.68 -12.65
CA ALA A 271 -19.80 4.27 -13.75
C ALA A 271 -19.49 5.01 -15.06
N GLY A 272 -19.46 4.28 -16.17
CA GLY A 272 -19.36 4.86 -17.51
C GLY A 272 -17.98 5.37 -17.93
N GLU A 273 -16.94 5.15 -17.12
CA GLU A 273 -15.56 5.55 -17.45
C GLU A 273 -14.66 4.33 -17.65
N LEU A 274 -13.94 4.30 -18.78
CA LEU A 274 -12.74 3.47 -18.95
C LEU A 274 -11.54 4.28 -18.46
N GLY A 275 -10.80 3.73 -17.51
CA GLY A 275 -9.66 4.40 -16.91
C GLY A 275 -8.48 3.47 -16.69
N ASN A 276 -7.27 4.02 -16.69
CA ASN A 276 -6.11 3.27 -16.21
C ASN A 276 -6.29 3.03 -14.71
N VAL A 277 -6.08 1.80 -14.26
CA VAL A 277 -6.18 1.43 -12.86
C VAL A 277 -4.86 0.94 -12.29
N TYR A 278 -4.73 1.11 -10.98
CA TYR A 278 -3.71 0.47 -10.17
C TYR A 278 -4.41 -0.34 -9.08
N VAL A 279 -4.24 -1.67 -9.10
CA VAL A 279 -4.84 -2.58 -8.12
C VAL A 279 -3.74 -3.29 -7.37
N ILE A 280 -3.84 -3.35 -6.05
CA ILE A 280 -2.87 -4.05 -5.19
C ILE A 280 -3.64 -5.12 -4.42
N MET A 281 -3.13 -6.34 -4.40
CA MET A 281 -3.67 -7.45 -3.64
C MET A 281 -2.61 -7.98 -2.67
N TYR A 282 -3.03 -8.22 -1.42
CA TYR A 282 -2.13 -8.69 -0.37
C TYR A 282 -2.48 -10.12 0.04
N PHE A 283 -1.47 -10.98 0.04
CA PHE A 283 -1.58 -12.39 0.35
C PHE A 283 -0.62 -12.79 1.46
N SER A 284 -1.15 -13.39 2.50
CA SER A 284 -0.39 -14.04 3.57
C SER A 284 -1.18 -15.27 4.00
N GLU A 285 -0.52 -16.42 4.03
CA GLU A 285 -1.13 -17.63 4.53
C GLU A 285 -1.38 -17.49 6.04
N VAL A 286 -2.60 -17.79 6.44
CA VAL A 286 -3.10 -17.58 7.81
C VAL A 286 -2.86 -18.78 8.73
N THR A 287 -2.51 -19.92 8.15
CA THR A 287 -2.22 -21.15 8.91
C THR A 287 -0.96 -21.84 8.39
N ARG A 288 -0.20 -22.50 9.27
CA ARG A 288 0.97 -23.25 8.83
C ARG A 288 0.50 -24.55 8.16
N LEU A 289 0.68 -24.63 6.83
CA LEU A 289 0.26 -25.79 6.05
C LEU A 289 1.15 -27.01 6.31
N ASP A 290 0.55 -28.19 6.32
CA ASP A 290 1.29 -29.45 6.31
C ASP A 290 1.86 -29.77 4.92
N SER A 291 2.70 -30.80 4.80
CA SER A 291 3.33 -31.17 3.53
C SER A 291 2.37 -31.72 2.47
N THR A 292 1.11 -32.02 2.84
CA THR A 292 0.06 -32.51 1.94
C THR A 292 -0.89 -31.42 1.49
N GLN A 293 -0.84 -30.25 2.14
CA GLN A 293 -1.64 -29.09 1.85
C GLN A 293 -0.86 -28.10 0.99
N THR A 294 -1.55 -27.50 0.03
CA THR A 294 -0.99 -26.42 -0.79
C THR A 294 -2.10 -25.46 -1.15
N ARG A 295 -1.84 -24.17 -0.95
CA ARG A 295 -2.66 -23.10 -1.49
C ARG A 295 -1.92 -22.45 -2.65
N SER A 296 -2.43 -22.67 -3.86
CA SER A 296 -1.84 -22.17 -5.10
C SER A 296 -2.90 -21.39 -5.86
N ILE A 297 -2.63 -20.11 -6.08
CA ILE A 297 -3.62 -19.12 -6.50
C ILE A 297 -3.26 -18.53 -7.86
N GLN A 298 -4.23 -18.42 -8.75
CA GLN A 298 -4.12 -17.72 -10.02
C GLN A 298 -4.98 -16.45 -9.97
N ILE A 299 -4.39 -15.31 -10.32
CA ILE A 299 -5.09 -14.03 -10.45
C ILE A 299 -5.51 -13.85 -11.90
N TYR A 300 -6.77 -13.43 -12.10
CA TYR A 300 -7.36 -13.22 -13.41
C TYR A 300 -7.89 -11.79 -13.60
N ILE A 301 -7.80 -11.30 -14.84
CA ILE A 301 -8.46 -10.09 -15.33
C ILE A 301 -9.34 -10.50 -16.51
N ASP A 302 -10.66 -10.35 -16.38
CA ASP A 302 -11.64 -10.78 -17.38
C ASP A 302 -11.41 -12.22 -17.88
N ASN A 303 -11.16 -13.14 -16.94
CA ASN A 303 -10.84 -14.56 -17.20
C ASN A 303 -9.51 -14.82 -17.92
N ASN A 304 -8.64 -13.82 -18.07
CA ASN A 304 -7.27 -14.01 -18.55
C ASN A 304 -6.29 -14.01 -17.37
N PRO A 305 -5.38 -15.00 -17.27
CA PRO A 305 -4.41 -15.05 -16.19
C PRO A 305 -3.45 -13.85 -16.29
N TYR A 306 -3.24 -13.15 -15.18
CA TYR A 306 -2.40 -11.94 -15.15
C TYR A 306 -0.90 -12.26 -15.03
N LEU A 307 -0.57 -13.23 -14.17
CA LEU A 307 0.80 -13.66 -13.85
C LEU A 307 0.86 -15.16 -13.58
N ASP A 308 2.05 -15.73 -13.41
CA ASP A 308 2.19 -17.13 -13.00
C ASP A 308 1.60 -17.35 -11.60
N PRO A 309 1.02 -18.53 -11.29
CA PRO A 309 0.41 -18.78 -9.99
C PRO A 309 1.30 -18.44 -8.79
N ILE A 310 0.68 -17.89 -7.75
CA ILE A 310 1.34 -17.51 -6.51
C ILE A 310 1.09 -18.54 -5.41
N ILE A 311 2.05 -18.66 -4.50
CA ILE A 311 1.91 -19.37 -3.23
C ILE A 311 1.98 -18.32 -2.11
N PRO A 312 0.89 -18.07 -1.37
CA PRO A 312 0.92 -17.14 -0.24
C PRO A 312 1.95 -17.58 0.81
N PRO A 313 2.85 -16.68 1.25
CA PRO A 313 3.83 -17.01 2.28
C PRO A 313 3.19 -17.05 3.68
N TYR A 314 3.71 -17.91 4.57
CA TYR A 314 3.32 -17.91 5.98
C TYR A 314 4.29 -17.04 6.80
N GLY A 315 3.76 -16.11 7.59
CA GLY A 315 4.55 -15.23 8.46
C GLY A 315 5.16 -14.00 7.77
N SER A 316 4.95 -13.84 6.47
CA SER A 316 5.26 -12.61 5.71
C SER A 316 4.16 -12.31 4.72
N VAL A 317 4.29 -11.22 3.96
CA VAL A 317 3.30 -10.81 2.95
C VAL A 317 3.87 -10.90 1.54
N LEU A 318 3.02 -11.34 0.62
CA LEU A 318 3.20 -11.18 -0.82
C LEU A 318 2.25 -10.09 -1.30
N GLU A 319 2.83 -9.04 -1.89
CA GLU A 319 2.11 -7.96 -2.55
C GLU A 319 2.08 -8.23 -4.06
N VAL A 320 0.91 -8.12 -4.67
CA VAL A 320 0.74 -8.22 -6.12
C VAL A 320 0.15 -6.92 -6.64
N SER A 321 0.92 -6.27 -7.51
CA SER A 321 0.58 -5.00 -8.14
C SER A 321 0.15 -5.19 -9.59
N ILE A 322 -1.09 -4.84 -9.90
CA ILE A 322 -1.66 -4.84 -11.25
C ILE A 322 -1.57 -3.44 -11.83
N THR A 323 -0.75 -3.30 -12.86
CA THR A 323 -0.49 -2.03 -13.56
C THR A 323 -0.71 -2.19 -15.06
N ASN A 324 -0.81 -1.06 -15.78
CA ASN A 324 -1.00 -1.00 -17.23
C ASN A 324 -2.31 -1.67 -17.72
N VAL A 325 -3.36 -1.59 -16.91
CA VAL A 325 -4.69 -2.11 -17.24
C VAL A 325 -5.64 -0.95 -17.38
N VAL A 326 -6.42 -0.96 -18.47
CA VAL A 326 -7.59 -0.11 -18.63
C VAL A 326 -8.80 -0.92 -18.18
N ALA A 327 -9.52 -0.42 -17.19
CA ALA A 327 -10.67 -1.10 -16.61
C ALA A 327 -11.91 -0.20 -16.61
N SER A 328 -13.06 -0.85 -16.54
CA SER A 328 -14.36 -0.23 -16.28
C SER A 328 -15.03 -0.96 -15.10
N PRO A 329 -16.21 -0.53 -14.64
CA PRO A 329 -16.98 -1.27 -13.64
C PRO A 329 -17.34 -2.70 -14.03
N SER A 330 -17.29 -3.06 -15.32
CA SER A 330 -17.55 -4.44 -15.78
C SER A 330 -16.28 -5.30 -15.84
N THR A 331 -15.09 -4.72 -15.64
CA THR A 331 -13.83 -5.48 -15.60
C THR A 331 -13.76 -6.27 -14.31
N SER A 332 -13.58 -7.58 -14.43
CA SER A 332 -13.50 -8.51 -13.31
C SER A 332 -12.05 -8.76 -12.92
N PHE A 333 -11.72 -8.54 -11.65
CA PHE A 333 -10.47 -8.97 -11.03
C PHE A 333 -10.81 -10.10 -10.06
N SER A 334 -10.34 -11.32 -10.34
CA SER A 334 -10.69 -12.49 -9.53
C SER A 334 -9.47 -13.29 -9.09
N VAL A 335 -9.65 -13.99 -7.97
CA VAL A 335 -8.63 -14.80 -7.31
C VAL A 335 -9.12 -16.25 -7.33
N GLN A 336 -8.41 -17.16 -7.98
CA GLN A 336 -8.88 -18.54 -8.19
C GLN A 336 -7.89 -19.56 -7.67
N ALA A 337 -8.37 -20.71 -7.20
CA ALA A 337 -7.49 -21.84 -6.92
C ALA A 337 -7.02 -22.48 -8.23
N THR A 338 -5.73 -22.76 -8.32
CA THR A 338 -5.19 -23.56 -9.43
C THR A 338 -5.60 -25.03 -9.29
N PRO A 339 -5.52 -25.84 -10.37
CA PRO A 339 -5.78 -27.28 -10.31
C PRO A 339 -4.87 -28.06 -9.34
N ASN A 340 -3.71 -27.49 -8.99
CA ASN A 340 -2.76 -28.09 -8.03
C ASN A 340 -3.02 -27.66 -6.58
N SER A 341 -3.97 -26.75 -6.33
CA SER A 341 -4.32 -26.30 -4.99
C SER A 341 -5.20 -27.34 -4.30
N THR A 342 -4.83 -27.73 -3.09
CA THR A 342 -5.68 -28.58 -2.23
C THR A 342 -6.57 -27.74 -1.33
N LEU A 343 -6.29 -26.44 -1.21
CA LEU A 343 -7.04 -25.49 -0.39
C LEU A 343 -7.69 -24.42 -1.28
N PRO A 344 -8.85 -23.84 -0.87
CA PRO A 344 -9.49 -22.73 -1.58
C PRO A 344 -8.56 -21.52 -1.75
N PRO A 345 -8.83 -20.56 -2.66
CA PRO A 345 -8.09 -19.29 -2.66
C PRO A 345 -8.33 -18.50 -1.36
N LEU A 346 -7.39 -17.61 -1.02
CA LEU A 346 -7.57 -16.60 0.03
C LEU A 346 -7.07 -15.23 -0.44
N LEU A 347 -7.55 -14.18 0.20
CA LEU A 347 -7.12 -12.79 0.00
C LEU A 347 -7.20 -12.05 1.34
N ASN A 348 -6.14 -11.35 1.74
CA ASN A 348 -6.09 -10.68 3.05
C ASN A 348 -6.61 -9.24 2.98
N ALA A 349 -6.23 -8.51 1.95
CA ALA A 349 -6.65 -7.14 1.72
C ALA A 349 -6.41 -6.74 0.26
N TYR A 350 -7.03 -5.65 -0.18
CA TYR A 350 -6.75 -5.09 -1.50
C TYR A 350 -6.99 -3.58 -1.56
N GLU A 351 -6.33 -2.93 -2.51
CA GLU A 351 -6.48 -1.51 -2.83
C GLU A 351 -6.77 -1.34 -4.31
N VAL A 352 -7.64 -0.38 -4.65
CA VAL A 352 -8.05 -0.08 -6.02
C VAL A 352 -8.01 1.43 -6.21
N TYR A 353 -7.28 1.83 -7.26
CA TYR A 353 -7.11 3.22 -7.64
C TYR A 353 -7.41 3.44 -9.12
N THR A 354 -7.94 4.61 -9.43
CA THR A 354 -7.87 5.16 -10.79
C THR A 354 -6.62 6.03 -10.93
N ILE A 355 -5.94 5.91 -12.07
CA ILE A 355 -4.74 6.70 -12.40
C ILE A 355 -5.16 7.86 -13.29
N ILE A 356 -5.02 9.09 -12.80
CA ILE A 356 -5.49 10.30 -13.48
C ILE A 356 -4.30 11.21 -13.83
N PRO A 357 -4.15 11.64 -15.10
CA PRO A 357 -3.12 12.59 -15.47
C PRO A 357 -3.41 13.99 -14.93
N TYR A 358 -2.36 14.71 -14.54
CA TYR A 358 -2.47 16.15 -14.25
C TYR A 358 -2.92 16.95 -15.48
N GLY A 359 -3.57 18.08 -15.23
CA GLY A 359 -4.07 18.96 -16.29
C GLY A 359 -5.34 18.47 -17.01
N ARG A 360 -6.02 17.43 -16.50
CA ARG A 360 -7.36 17.06 -16.98
C ARG A 360 -8.31 18.22 -16.69
N THR A 361 -8.78 18.91 -17.72
CA THR A 361 -9.90 19.85 -17.62
C THR A 361 -11.20 19.05 -17.69
N GLY A 362 -12.25 19.49 -16.98
CA GLY A 362 -13.51 18.74 -16.87
C GLY A 362 -14.06 18.25 -18.21
N LYS A 363 -14.50 16.98 -18.24
CA LYS A 363 -15.10 16.23 -19.37
C LYS A 363 -14.49 16.54 -20.75
N GLU A 364 -13.21 16.29 -20.95
CA GLU A 364 -12.74 15.88 -22.27
C GLU A 364 -13.22 14.45 -22.54
N TYR A 365 -14.24 14.36 -23.40
CA TYR A 365 -14.63 13.12 -24.07
C TYR A 365 -13.40 12.64 -24.85
N VAL A 366 -12.80 11.52 -24.45
CA VAL A 366 -11.71 10.92 -25.21
C VAL A 366 -12.29 10.39 -26.51
N ASP A 367 -12.02 11.09 -27.60
CA ASP A 367 -12.20 10.56 -28.95
C ASP A 367 -11.26 9.37 -29.14
N ASN A 368 -11.76 8.35 -29.81
CA ASN A 368 -11.11 7.06 -29.97
C ASN A 368 -9.79 7.21 -30.73
N GLY A 369 -8.71 6.81 -30.07
CA GLY A 369 -7.45 6.47 -30.72
C GLY A 369 -6.40 7.57 -30.65
N THR A 370 -5.49 7.46 -29.69
CA THR A 370 -4.05 7.23 -29.93
C THR A 370 -3.41 6.97 -28.57
N SER A 371 -2.84 5.78 -28.38
CA SER A 371 -2.07 5.40 -27.20
C SER A 371 -0.90 6.37 -26.93
N PRO A 372 -0.69 6.85 -25.69
CA PRO A 372 0.48 7.65 -25.34
C PRO A 372 1.80 6.87 -25.48
N PRO A 373 2.94 7.54 -25.76
CA PRO A 373 4.21 6.88 -26.07
C PRO A 373 4.84 6.21 -24.83
N LEU A 374 5.28 4.96 -25.05
CA LEU A 374 6.11 4.16 -24.16
C LEU A 374 7.31 4.96 -23.61
N SER A 375 7.36 5.12 -22.30
CA SER A 375 8.61 5.38 -21.59
C SER A 375 9.38 4.07 -21.48
N LYS A 376 10.66 4.11 -21.86
CA LYS A 376 11.52 2.95 -22.13
C LYS A 376 11.62 2.01 -20.93
N THR A 377 11.41 0.73 -21.22
CA THR A 377 11.77 -0.42 -20.39
C THR A 377 13.21 -0.30 -19.90
N PRO A 378 13.51 -0.54 -18.61
CA PRO A 378 14.86 -0.93 -18.20
C PRO A 378 15.25 -2.21 -18.97
N PRO A 379 16.51 -2.36 -19.40
CA PRO A 379 16.91 -3.57 -20.10
C PRO A 379 16.76 -4.77 -19.16
N SER A 380 16.03 -5.78 -19.64
CA SER A 380 16.07 -7.12 -19.06
C SER A 380 17.54 -7.58 -18.94
N PRO A 381 17.93 -8.27 -17.85
CA PRO A 381 19.23 -8.90 -17.79
C PRO A 381 19.36 -9.86 -18.97
N LYS A 382 20.29 -9.57 -19.89
CA LYS A 382 20.63 -10.48 -20.98
C LYS A 382 21.31 -11.71 -20.38
N TYR A 383 20.53 -12.74 -20.06
CA TYR A 383 21.08 -14.08 -19.95
C TYR A 383 21.52 -14.51 -21.34
N SER A 384 22.83 -14.51 -21.56
CA SER A 384 23.43 -15.15 -22.73
C SER A 384 23.55 -16.63 -22.42
N PRO A 385 22.95 -17.54 -23.21
CA PRO A 385 23.20 -18.97 -23.04
C PRO A 385 24.69 -19.26 -23.30
N PRO A 386 25.34 -20.14 -22.51
CA PRO A 386 26.73 -20.51 -22.78
C PRO A 386 26.84 -21.18 -24.15
N THR A 387 27.89 -20.79 -24.87
CA THR A 387 28.28 -21.29 -26.19
C THR A 387 28.49 -22.81 -26.12
N PRO A 388 27.95 -23.62 -27.06
CA PRO A 388 28.22 -25.04 -27.08
C PRO A 388 29.71 -25.28 -27.43
N VAL A 389 30.41 -25.98 -26.55
CA VAL A 389 31.71 -26.56 -26.87
C VAL A 389 31.48 -27.72 -27.83
N GLU A 390 32.09 -27.59 -29.01
CA GLU A 390 32.20 -28.62 -30.05
C GLU A 390 32.80 -29.89 -29.44
N SER A 391 32.04 -30.99 -29.44
CA SER A 391 32.55 -32.32 -29.15
C SER A 391 32.29 -33.20 -30.35
N ASP A 392 33.38 -33.57 -31.02
CA ASP A 392 33.45 -34.56 -32.07
C ASP A 392 32.94 -35.92 -31.56
N LEU A 393 31.76 -36.35 -32.02
CA LEU A 393 31.34 -37.74 -31.94
C LEU A 393 30.73 -38.20 -33.28
N PRO A 394 31.14 -39.38 -33.78
CA PRO A 394 30.72 -39.89 -35.10
C PRO A 394 29.25 -40.38 -35.08
N PRO A 395 28.60 -40.47 -36.26
CA PRO A 395 27.17 -40.74 -36.36
C PRO A 395 26.80 -42.17 -35.93
N PRO A 396 25.57 -42.38 -35.42
CA PRO A 396 25.14 -43.68 -34.93
C PRO A 396 24.84 -44.66 -36.08
N PRO A 397 25.08 -45.98 -35.90
CA PRO A 397 24.70 -46.98 -36.87
C PRO A 397 23.18 -47.26 -36.84
N PRO A 398 22.61 -47.81 -37.93
CA PRO A 398 21.16 -47.90 -38.11
C PRO A 398 20.51 -48.98 -37.23
N SER A 399 19.26 -48.71 -36.86
CA SER A 399 18.40 -49.56 -36.03
C SER A 399 18.13 -50.92 -36.69
N LYS A 400 18.36 -52.00 -35.93
CA LYS A 400 17.81 -53.31 -36.21
C LYS A 400 16.89 -53.74 -35.07
N SER A 401 15.68 -54.12 -35.45
CA SER A 401 14.71 -54.79 -34.61
C SER A 401 15.21 -56.17 -34.21
N THR A 402 15.07 -56.53 -32.94
CA THR A 402 14.98 -57.94 -32.53
C THR A 402 14.20 -58.04 -31.21
N LEU A 403 13.26 -58.99 -31.19
CA LEU A 403 12.35 -59.31 -30.10
C LEU A 403 12.98 -60.27 -29.08
N SER A 404 12.70 -60.00 -27.79
CA SER A 404 12.54 -60.94 -26.63
C SER A 404 13.79 -61.60 -26.01
N PRO A 405 13.77 -62.13 -24.76
CA PRO A 405 12.67 -62.23 -23.77
C PRO A 405 13.00 -61.79 -22.31
N LEU A 406 11.93 -61.76 -21.51
CA LEU A 406 11.79 -61.69 -20.03
C LEU A 406 13.01 -62.09 -19.17
N ALA A 407 13.32 -61.25 -18.17
CA ALA A 407 14.11 -61.61 -17.00
C ALA A 407 13.39 -61.21 -15.70
N ASN A 408 13.08 -62.21 -14.87
CA ASN A 408 12.67 -62.13 -13.47
C ASN A 408 13.79 -61.53 -12.61
N TYR A 409 13.47 -60.62 -11.68
CA TYR A 409 14.14 -60.42 -10.36
C TYR A 409 13.21 -59.52 -9.51
N SER A 410 12.43 -60.08 -8.59
CA SER A 410 12.66 -60.28 -7.13
C SER A 410 12.25 -59.07 -6.26
N PRO A 411 11.37 -59.26 -5.25
CA PRO A 411 10.82 -58.17 -4.43
C PRO A 411 11.80 -57.67 -3.34
N PRO A 412 11.60 -56.43 -2.83
CA PRO A 412 12.47 -55.83 -1.81
C PRO A 412 12.28 -56.47 -0.42
N PRO A 413 13.29 -56.39 0.47
CA PRO A 413 13.25 -57.01 1.80
C PRO A 413 12.29 -56.28 2.77
N PRO A 414 11.80 -56.98 3.82
CA PRO A 414 10.90 -56.41 4.82
C PRO A 414 11.63 -55.44 5.78
N PRO A 415 10.89 -54.53 6.44
CA PRO A 415 11.46 -53.50 7.30
C PRO A 415 12.09 -54.09 8.57
N ALA A 416 13.19 -53.46 9.03
CA ALA A 416 13.90 -53.82 10.25
C ALA A 416 13.15 -53.34 11.51
N ASP A 417 13.16 -54.19 12.54
CA ASP A 417 12.75 -53.88 13.92
C ASP A 417 13.52 -52.68 14.48
N LEU A 418 12.81 -51.65 14.93
CA LEU A 418 13.37 -50.57 15.73
C LEU A 418 12.95 -50.78 17.19
N ASN A 419 13.81 -51.44 17.95
CA ASN A 419 13.78 -51.43 19.40
C ASN A 419 15.18 -51.09 19.91
N GLU A 420 15.57 -49.82 19.76
CA GLU A 420 16.74 -49.25 20.43
C GLU A 420 16.34 -47.97 21.17
N THR A 421 16.81 -47.87 22.41
CA THR A 421 16.60 -46.75 23.33
C THR A 421 17.48 -45.56 22.92
N PRO A 422 17.01 -44.31 23.07
CA PRO A 422 17.76 -43.14 22.61
C PRO A 422 18.95 -42.83 23.54
N PRO A 423 20.09 -42.35 23.00
CA PRO A 423 21.21 -41.86 23.79
C PRO A 423 20.91 -40.46 24.39
N PRO A 424 21.62 -40.05 25.46
CA PRO A 424 21.38 -38.76 26.11
C PRO A 424 21.87 -37.59 25.23
N PRO A 425 21.31 -36.37 25.42
CA PRO A 425 21.61 -35.22 24.59
C PRO A 425 23.02 -34.67 24.85
N PRO A 426 23.69 -34.09 23.82
CA PRO A 426 24.98 -33.45 24.00
C PRO A 426 24.85 -32.06 24.65
N THR A 427 25.78 -31.77 25.55
CA THR A 427 26.01 -30.47 26.20
C THR A 427 26.49 -29.41 25.21
N PHE A 428 25.87 -28.23 25.25
CA PHE A 428 26.27 -27.02 24.53
C PHE A 428 27.69 -26.55 24.94
N GLN A 429 28.55 -26.30 23.95
CA GLN A 429 29.68 -25.38 24.08
C GLN A 429 29.51 -24.22 23.10
N ASP A 430 29.83 -23.04 23.62
CA ASP A 430 29.70 -21.71 23.03
C ASP A 430 30.82 -21.48 22.00
N GLU A 431 30.48 -21.29 20.72
CA GLU A 431 31.41 -20.80 19.70
C GLU A 431 30.84 -19.55 19.02
N THR A 432 31.53 -18.43 19.22
CA THR A 432 31.37 -17.17 18.50
C THR A 432 31.67 -17.33 16.99
N PRO A 433 30.85 -16.78 16.08
CA PRO A 433 31.12 -16.90 14.64
C PRO A 433 32.22 -15.93 14.17
N LEU A 434 33.21 -16.47 13.47
CA LEU A 434 34.19 -15.75 12.66
C LEU A 434 33.53 -15.27 11.35
N LEU A 435 33.52 -13.96 11.13
CA LEU A 435 33.04 -13.33 9.89
C LEU A 435 33.91 -13.69 8.69
N SER A 436 33.26 -13.86 7.52
CA SER A 436 33.89 -14.29 6.28
C SER A 436 34.70 -13.17 5.60
N GLY A 437 35.69 -13.54 4.78
CA GLY A 437 36.70 -12.62 4.21
C GLY A 437 36.18 -11.46 3.36
N ASN A 438 34.91 -11.47 2.91
CA ASN A 438 34.32 -10.36 2.15
C ASN A 438 33.79 -9.23 3.05
N GLU A 439 33.35 -9.51 4.27
CA GLU A 439 32.89 -8.47 5.22
C GLU A 439 34.08 -7.66 5.77
N LYS A 440 35.24 -8.31 5.93
CA LYS A 440 36.47 -7.65 6.40
C LYS A 440 36.97 -6.58 5.41
N ILE A 441 36.84 -6.85 4.11
CA ILE A 441 37.22 -5.89 3.04
C ILE A 441 36.28 -4.67 3.03
N HIS A 442 35.00 -4.85 3.36
CA HIS A 442 34.04 -3.76 3.37
C HIS A 442 34.22 -2.83 4.58
N ILE A 443 34.54 -3.41 5.75
CA ILE A 443 34.83 -2.70 6.99
C ILE A 443 36.15 -1.91 6.88
N ASP A 444 37.20 -2.50 6.28
CA ASP A 444 38.49 -1.81 6.11
C ASP A 444 38.36 -0.61 5.15
N LYS A 445 37.53 -0.70 4.11
CA LYS A 445 37.24 0.44 3.21
C LYS A 445 36.44 1.54 3.91
N LEU A 446 35.49 1.18 4.78
CA LEU A 446 34.72 2.15 5.57
C LEU A 446 35.61 2.89 6.58
N LEU A 447 36.57 2.17 7.19
CA LEU A 447 37.54 2.73 8.13
C LEU A 447 38.52 3.70 7.46
N ILE A 448 38.95 3.40 6.23
CA ILE A 448 39.82 4.27 5.43
C ILE A 448 39.08 5.57 5.04
N ILE A 449 37.80 5.49 4.68
CA ILE A 449 36.97 6.67 4.39
C ILE A 449 36.77 7.51 5.66
N LEU A 450 36.52 6.88 6.80
CA LEU A 450 36.36 7.57 8.08
C LEU A 450 37.64 8.31 8.51
N VAL A 451 38.81 7.69 8.33
CA VAL A 451 40.11 8.32 8.62
C VAL A 451 40.43 9.46 7.65
N ALA A 452 40.07 9.33 6.37
CA ALA A 452 40.23 10.39 5.38
C ALA A 452 39.35 11.61 5.67
N VAL A 453 38.10 11.39 6.10
CA VAL A 453 37.18 12.48 6.49
C VAL A 453 37.68 13.18 7.75
N ILE A 454 38.18 12.44 8.75
CA ILE A 454 38.76 13.01 9.98
C ILE A 454 40.02 13.86 9.69
N GLN A 455 40.85 13.45 8.73
CA GLN A 455 42.04 14.21 8.31
C GLN A 455 41.69 15.52 7.59
N ILE A 456 40.59 15.56 6.82
CA ILE A 456 40.12 16.78 6.13
C ILE A 456 39.63 17.85 7.13
N PHE A 457 39.06 17.43 8.27
CA PHE A 457 38.59 18.36 9.32
C PHE A 457 39.70 18.84 10.28
N LEU A 458 40.92 18.29 10.20
CA LEU A 458 42.05 18.67 11.05
C LEU A 458 43.07 19.61 10.38
N VAL A 459 42.86 19.99 9.12
CA VAL A 459 43.76 20.90 8.37
C VAL A 459 42.97 22.05 7.75
N VAL A 460 42.37 22.90 8.59
CA VAL A 460 42.15 24.31 8.30
C VAL A 460 42.44 25.06 9.61
N PRO A 461 43.41 25.98 9.67
CA PRO A 461 43.80 26.65 10.90
C PRO A 461 42.72 27.59 11.45
#